data_AF-A0A8T7E028-F1
#
_entry.id   AF-A0A8T7E028-F1
#
_cell.length_a   1.000
_cell.length_b   1.000
_cell.length_c   1.000
_cell.angle_alpha   90.00
_cell.angle_beta   90.00
_cell.angle_gamma   90.00
#
_symmetry.space_group_name_H-M   'P 1'
#
loop_
_entity.id
_entity.type
_entity.pdbx_description
1 polymer ?
#
loop_
_entity_poly.entity_id
_entity_poly.type
_entity_poly.pdbx_seq_one_letter_code
_entity_poly.pdbx_strand_id
1 'polypeptide(L)' 'MYRVIDRIAGSPHQFPKVKGDIRRCFVRRFPFSVLYRIVDDKTVRVLVIRHHRQNPDFGLERGREQGGARE' A
#
# COMPACT_ATOMS: atom_id res chain seq x y z
N MET A 1 14.82 8.96 0.33
CA MET A 1 14.24 7.68 -0.11
C MET A 1 13.23 7.14 0.92
N TYR A 2 13.47 7.30 2.23
CA TYR A 2 12.57 6.87 3.31
C TYR A 2 11.23 7.62 3.45
N ARG A 3 11.09 8.83 2.89
CA ARG A 3 9.91 9.70 3.10
C ARG A 3 8.54 9.11 2.68
N VAL A 4 8.49 8.12 1.79
CA VAL A 4 7.19 7.58 1.34
C VAL A 4 6.53 6.73 2.42
N ILE A 5 7.31 5.92 3.14
CA ILE A 5 6.80 5.09 4.24
C ILE A 5 6.35 6.00 5.39
N ASP A 6 7.13 7.02 5.72
CA ASP A 6 6.77 8.01 6.74
C ASP A 6 5.45 8.73 6.40
N ARG A 7 5.24 9.09 5.12
CA ARG A 7 3.98 9.69 4.66
C ARG A 7 2.80 8.73 4.74
N ILE A 8 3.02 7.45 4.46
CA ILE A 8 2.00 6.41 4.59
C ILE A 8 1.67 6.19 6.06
N ALA A 9 2.66 6.12 6.95
CA ALA A 9 2.47 5.94 8.38
C ALA A 9 1.78 7.15 9.03
N GLY A 10 2.17 8.38 8.66
CA GLY A 10 1.61 9.59 9.26
C GLY A 10 0.19 9.92 8.82
N SER A 11 -0.25 9.47 7.64
CA SER A 11 -1.60 9.73 7.13
C SER A 11 -2.03 8.65 6.11
N PRO A 12 -2.29 7.41 6.54
CA PRO A 12 -2.56 6.29 5.62
C PRO A 12 -3.89 6.44 4.88
N HIS A 13 -4.83 7.23 5.42
CA HIS A 13 -6.14 7.48 4.81
C HIS A 13 -6.10 8.48 3.65
N GLN A 14 -5.04 9.29 3.51
CA GLN A 14 -4.94 10.34 2.50
C GLN A 14 -4.77 9.81 1.07
N PHE A 15 -4.33 8.55 0.93
CA PHE A 15 -4.05 7.96 -0.37
C PHE A 15 -5.27 7.20 -0.91
N PRO A 16 -5.55 7.30 -2.22
CA PRO A 16 -6.74 6.72 -2.82
C PRO A 16 -6.72 5.19 -2.77
N LYS A 17 -7.91 4.60 -2.58
CA LYS A 17 -8.15 3.18 -2.79
C LYS A 17 -8.15 2.89 -4.29
N VAL A 18 -7.50 1.80 -4.71
CA VAL A 18 -7.40 1.38 -6.12
C VAL A 18 -8.15 0.10 -6.42
N LYS A 19 -8.30 -0.80 -5.44
CA LYS A 19 -9.09 -2.03 -5.54
C LYS A 19 -9.40 -2.55 -4.14
N GLY A 20 -10.67 -2.68 -3.79
CA GLY A 20 -11.07 -3.09 -2.43
C GLY A 20 -10.52 -2.15 -1.35
N ASP A 21 -9.80 -2.71 -0.39
CA ASP A 21 -9.11 -2.02 0.71
C ASP A 21 -7.68 -1.57 0.35
N ILE A 22 -7.18 -1.94 -0.84
CA ILE A 22 -5.84 -1.60 -1.31
C ILE A 22 -5.76 -0.12 -1.65
N ARG A 23 -4.81 0.58 -1.04
CA ARG A 23 -4.44 1.97 -1.28
C ARG A 23 -3.12 2.07 -2.03
N ARG A 24 -2.96 3.12 -2.84
CA ARG A 24 -1.77 3.35 -3.67
C ARG A 24 -1.09 4.69 -3.38
N CYS A 25 0.21 4.65 -3.13
CA CYS A 25 1.06 5.83 -2.99
C CYS A 25 2.15 5.86 -4.08
N PHE A 26 2.32 6.99 -4.75
CA PHE A 26 3.38 7.20 -5.75
C PHE A 26 4.68 7.69 -5.10
N VAL A 27 5.79 7.07 -5.48
CA VAL A 27 7.13 7.49 -5.08
C VAL A 27 7.66 8.51 -6.08
N ARG A 28 8.19 9.65 -5.58
CA ARG A 28 8.66 10.77 -6.43
C ARG A 28 9.90 10.45 -7.29
N ARG A 29 10.78 9.55 -6.85
CA ARG A 29 12.06 9.24 -7.52
C ARG A 29 11.94 7.90 -8.24
N PHE A 30 11.72 7.97 -9.55
CA PHE A 30 11.47 6.83 -10.46
C PHE A 30 10.13 6.12 -10.17
N PRO A 31 9.38 5.61 -11.17
CA PRO A 31 7.93 5.44 -11.08
C PRO A 31 7.55 4.18 -10.29
N PHE A 32 7.93 4.11 -9.02
CA PHE A 32 7.48 3.09 -8.08
C PHE A 32 6.15 3.49 -7.46
N SER A 33 5.31 2.50 -7.23
CA SER A 33 4.08 2.59 -6.46
C SER A 33 4.16 1.66 -5.26
N VAL A 34 3.76 2.15 -4.10
CA VAL A 34 3.55 1.34 -2.91
C VAL A 34 2.06 1.01 -2.84
N LEU A 35 1.74 -0.27 -2.88
CA LEU A 35 0.40 -0.79 -2.57
C LEU A 35 0.39 -1.27 -1.13
N TYR A 36 -0.60 -0.84 -0.38
CA TYR A 36 -0.76 -1.20 1.02
C TYR A 36 -2.23 -1.25 1.42
N ARG A 37 -2.52 -1.82 2.57
CA ARG A 37 -3.83 -1.73 3.22
C ARG A 37 -3.69 -1.33 4.68
N ILE A 38 -4.76 -0.78 5.24
CA ILE A 38 -4.85 -0.46 6.67
C ILE A 38 -5.42 -1.70 7.35
N VAL A 39 -4.70 -2.23 8.33
CA VAL A 39 -5.15 -3.42 9.09
C VAL A 39 -5.93 -2.98 10.33
N ASP A 40 -5.43 -1.94 11.01
CA ASP A 40 -6.04 -1.28 12.15
C ASP A 40 -5.52 0.17 12.24
N ASP A 41 -5.93 0.92 13.27
CA ASP A 41 -5.60 2.33 13.45
C ASP A 41 -4.10 2.63 13.57
N LYS A 42 -3.28 1.65 13.94
CA LYS A 42 -1.84 1.81 14.14
C LYS A 42 -1.00 1.02 13.13
N THR A 43 -1.63 0.13 12.37
CA THR A 43 -0.93 -0.84 11.53
C THR A 43 -1.29 -0.70 10.06
N VAL A 44 -0.26 -0.46 9.26
CA VAL A 44 -0.35 -0.49 7.80
C VAL A 44 0.44 -1.68 7.28
N ARG A 45 -0.19 -2.49 6.42
CA ARG A 45 0.48 -3.62 5.75
C ARG A 45 0.84 -3.26 4.33
N VAL A 46 2.14 -3.17 4.05
CA VAL A 46 2.66 -3.01 2.68
C VAL A 46 2.50 -4.34 1.95
N LEU A 47 1.77 -4.32 0.84
CA LEU A 47 1.53 -5.50 0.02
C LEU A 47 2.62 -5.65 -1.04
N VAL A 48 2.96 -4.54 -1.70
CA VAL A 48 3.87 -4.52 -2.85
C VAL A 48 4.53 -3.16 -2.99
N ILE A 49 5.81 -3.18 -3.35
CA ILE A 49 6.49 -2.03 -3.97
C ILE A 49 6.79 -2.44 -5.42
N ARG A 50 6.20 -1.75 -6.39
CA ARG A 50 6.29 -2.13 -7.82
C ARG A 50 6.62 -0.97 -8.72
N HIS A 51 7.23 -1.27 -9.86
CA HIS A 51 7.45 -0.31 -10.93
C HIS A 51 6.18 -0.15 -11.77
N HIS A 52 5.61 1.06 -11.79
CA HIS A 52 4.35 1.37 -12.47
C HIS A 52 4.41 1.08 -13.97
N ARG A 53 5.56 1.31 -14.63
CA ARG A 53 5.66 1.17 -16.10
C ARG A 53 5.89 -0.26 -16.57
N GLN A 54 6.28 -1.19 -15.69
CA GLN A 54 6.67 -2.54 -16.09
C GLN A 54 5.57 -3.56 -15.83
N ASN A 55 4.84 -3.44 -14.71
CA ASN A 55 3.72 -4.34 -14.42
C ASN A 55 2.70 -3.64 -13.50
N PRO A 56 1.78 -2.83 -14.06
CA PRO A 56 0.84 -2.00 -13.30
C PRO A 56 -0.25 -2.79 -12.58
N ASP A 57 -0.42 -4.08 -12.85
CA ASP A 57 -1.46 -4.89 -12.20
C ASP A 57 -0.92 -5.80 -11.10
N PHE A 58 0.39 -6.00 -11.04
CA PHE A 58 1.04 -6.88 -10.07
C PHE A 58 0.68 -6.57 -8.61
N GLY A 59 -0.01 -7.51 -7.96
CA GLY A 59 -0.38 -7.43 -6.55
C GLY A 59 -1.69 -6.73 -6.21
N LEU A 60 -2.48 -6.32 -7.20
CA LEU A 60 -3.87 -5.87 -6.97
C LEU A 60 -4.79 -7.02 -6.54
N GLU A 61 -4.38 -8.27 -6.72
CA GLU A 61 -5.17 -9.46 -6.32
C GLU A 61 -4.92 -9.91 -4.88
N ARG A 62 -3.97 -9.28 -4.17
CA ARG A 62 -3.66 -9.59 -2.76
C ARG A 62 -4.68 -9.02 -1.76
N GLY A 63 -5.83 -8.54 -2.25
CA GLY A 63 -6.91 -7.96 -1.47
C GLY A 63 -7.79 -8.97 -0.72
N ARG A 64 -7.38 -10.24 -0.61
CA ARG A 64 -8.09 -11.24 0.21
C ARG A 64 -7.45 -11.43 1.58
N GLU A 65 -8.30 -11.88 2.48
CA GLU A 65 -8.20 -11.77 3.92
C GLU A 65 -6.96 -12.44 4.51
N GLN A 66 -6.32 -11.71 5.43
CA GLN A 66 -5.78 -12.32 6.64
C GLN A 66 -6.35 -11.50 7.79
N GLY A 67 -7.64 -11.67 8.04
CA GLY A 67 -8.16 -11.56 9.40
C GLY A 67 -7.86 -12.89 10.07
N GLY A 68 -6.99 -12.89 11.07
CA GLY A 68 -6.61 -14.10 11.79
C GLY A 68 -5.65 -13.78 12.92
N ALA A 69 -6.12 -14.03 14.14
CA ALA A 69 -5.42 -14.04 15.43
C ALA A 69 -4.96 -12.68 15.97
N ARG A 70 -5.89 -12.02 16.67
CA ARG A 70 -5.57 -11.54 18.02
C ARG A 70 -5.61 -12.77 18.93
N GLU A 71 -4.45 -13.17 19.45
CA GLU A 71 -4.27 -13.86 20.74
C GLU A 71 -3.10 -13.18 21.45
#